data_AF-A0A3B4G085-F1
#
_entry.id   AF-A0A3B4G085-F1
#
_cell.length_a   1.000
_cell.length_b   1.000
_cell.length_c   1.000
_cell.angle_alpha   90.00
_cell.angle_beta   90.00
_cell.angle_gamma   90.00
#
_symmetry.space_group_name_H-M   'P 1'
#
loop_
_entity.id
_entity.type
_entity.pdbx_description
1 polymer ?
#
loop_
_entity_poly.entity_id
_entity_poly.type
_entity_poly.pdbx_seq_one_letter_code
_entity_poly.pdbx_strand_id
1 'polypeptide(L)'
;MAYTTAGGTKKKVCYYYDGDIGNYYYGQGHPMKPHRIRMTHNLLLNYGLYRKMEVYRPHKATADEMTKYHSDDYIKFLRSIRPDNMSEFSKQMQRFNVGEDCPVFDGLFEFCQLSAGGSAAGSVKLNRQQTDIAVNWAGGLHHAKKSEASGFCYVNDIVLAILELLKYHQRVLYIDIDIHHGDGVEEAFYTTDRVMTVSFHKYGEYFPGTGDLRVTKSV
;
A
#
# COMPACT_ATOMS: atom_id res chain seq x y z
N MET A 1 16.05 -21.59 -2.05
CA MET A 1 17.41 -21.16 -1.65
C MET A 1 17.26 -20.04 -0.65
N ALA A 2 18.05 -20.05 0.44
CA ALA A 2 18.15 -18.91 1.35
C ALA A 2 19.33 -18.06 0.85
N TYR A 3 19.12 -16.76 0.70
CA TYR A 3 20.21 -15.85 0.36
C TYR A 3 21.14 -15.74 1.58
N THR A 4 22.21 -16.52 1.56
CA THR A 4 23.37 -16.33 2.45
C THR A 4 24.28 -15.33 1.77
N THR A 5 24.32 -14.10 2.28
CA THR A 5 25.51 -13.27 2.09
C THR A 5 26.64 -13.93 2.89
N ALA A 6 27.82 -14.04 2.29
CA ALA A 6 29.00 -14.60 2.95
C ALA A 6 29.25 -13.85 4.28
N GLY A 7 29.03 -14.52 5.41
CA GLY A 7 29.22 -13.98 6.77
C GLY A 7 27.99 -13.42 7.50
N GLY A 8 26.79 -13.41 6.90
CA GLY A 8 25.57 -12.87 7.52
C GLY A 8 24.76 -13.91 8.31
N THR A 9 24.25 -13.53 9.48
CA THR A 9 23.18 -14.27 10.17
C THR A 9 21.91 -14.27 9.30
N LYS A 10 21.16 -15.38 9.31
CA LYS A 10 19.88 -15.44 8.59
C LYS A 10 18.91 -14.43 9.18
N LYS A 11 18.43 -13.51 8.33
CA LYS A 11 17.42 -12.51 8.70
C LYS A 11 16.07 -13.16 8.98
N LYS A 12 15.41 -12.72 10.04
CA LYS A 12 14.05 -13.11 10.39
C LYS A 12 13.04 -12.41 9.48
N VAL A 13 12.09 -13.17 8.96
CA VAL A 13 11.06 -12.70 8.03
C VAL A 13 9.67 -12.92 8.63
N CYS A 14 8.86 -11.87 8.64
CA CYS A 14 7.42 -11.92 8.88
C CYS A 14 6.69 -11.70 7.56
N TYR A 15 5.63 -12.46 7.30
CA TYR A 15 4.81 -12.37 6.10
C TYR A 15 3.34 -12.21 6.47
N TYR A 16 2.66 -11.22 5.88
CA TYR A 16 1.27 -10.87 6.16
C TYR A 16 0.35 -11.31 5.02
N TYR A 17 -0.71 -12.02 5.37
CA TYR A 17 -1.72 -12.49 4.43
C TYR A 17 -3.06 -12.73 5.12
N ASP A 18 -4.13 -12.24 4.49
CA ASP A 18 -5.50 -12.59 4.84
C ASP A 18 -6.11 -13.43 3.71
N GLY A 19 -6.84 -14.51 4.07
CA GLY A 19 -7.47 -15.40 3.10
C GLY A 19 -8.53 -14.73 2.23
N ASP A 20 -9.13 -13.63 2.71
CA ASP A 20 -10.20 -12.92 2.02
C ASP A 20 -9.67 -11.99 0.91
N ILE A 21 -8.38 -11.60 0.95
CA ILE A 21 -7.83 -10.58 0.04
C ILE A 21 -7.97 -10.97 -1.44
N GLY A 22 -7.93 -12.27 -1.75
CA GLY A 22 -8.04 -12.77 -3.11
C GLY A 22 -9.48 -12.83 -3.65
N ASN A 23 -10.48 -12.52 -2.82
CA ASN A 23 -11.90 -12.57 -3.17
C ASN A 23 -12.47 -11.20 -3.57
N TYR A 24 -11.82 -10.10 -3.21
CA TYR A 24 -12.24 -8.76 -3.64
C TYR A 24 -12.08 -8.61 -5.16
N TYR A 25 -13.05 -7.95 -5.79
CA TYR A 25 -13.18 -7.89 -7.23
C TYR A 25 -13.48 -6.46 -7.69
N TYR A 26 -12.53 -5.85 -8.39
CA TYR A 26 -12.64 -4.47 -8.88
C TYR A 26 -13.72 -4.27 -9.96
N GLY A 27 -14.24 -5.35 -10.56
CA GLY A 27 -15.24 -5.28 -11.61
C GLY A 27 -14.82 -5.97 -12.91
N GLN A 28 -15.80 -6.12 -13.81
CA GLN A 28 -15.60 -6.71 -15.13
C GLN A 28 -14.65 -5.85 -15.97
N GLY A 29 -13.72 -6.48 -16.68
CA GLY A 29 -12.74 -5.79 -17.52
C GLY A 29 -11.59 -5.10 -16.77
N HIS A 30 -11.74 -4.80 -15.47
CA HIS A 30 -10.73 -4.05 -14.72
C HIS A 30 -9.39 -4.81 -14.56
N PRO A 31 -8.21 -4.20 -14.80
CA PRO A 31 -6.93 -4.92 -14.81
C PRO A 31 -6.42 -5.31 -13.41
N MET A 32 -6.71 -4.53 -12.36
CA MET A 32 -6.35 -4.91 -10.99
C MET A 32 -7.15 -6.13 -10.52
N LYS A 33 -6.43 -7.24 -10.28
CA LYS A 33 -7.00 -8.51 -9.79
C LYS A 33 -6.38 -8.90 -8.44
N PRO A 34 -7.03 -8.57 -7.29
CA PRO A 34 -6.54 -8.97 -5.96
C PRO A 34 -6.26 -10.47 -5.81
N HIS A 35 -6.92 -11.31 -6.62
CA HIS A 35 -6.65 -12.74 -6.75
C HIS A 35 -5.16 -13.10 -6.94
N ARG A 36 -4.35 -12.23 -7.59
CA ARG A 36 -2.90 -12.44 -7.75
C ARG A 36 -2.18 -12.66 -6.42
N ILE A 37 -2.64 -12.04 -5.33
CA ILE A 37 -2.07 -12.18 -3.99
C ILE A 37 -2.34 -13.59 -3.45
N ARG A 38 -3.54 -14.13 -3.66
CA ARG A 38 -3.89 -15.52 -3.33
C ARG A 38 -3.07 -16.53 -4.14
N MET A 39 -2.81 -16.25 -5.42
CA MET A 39 -1.95 -17.09 -6.24
C MET A 39 -0.52 -17.12 -5.70
N THR A 40 0.06 -15.95 -5.40
CA THR A 40 1.38 -15.84 -4.76
C THR A 40 1.44 -16.62 -3.45
N HIS A 41 0.44 -16.44 -2.58
CA HIS A 41 0.36 -17.17 -1.32
C HIS A 41 0.41 -18.69 -1.51
N ASN A 42 -0.42 -19.23 -2.41
CA ASN A 42 -0.47 -20.67 -2.68
C ASN A 42 0.86 -21.21 -3.24
N LEU A 43 1.55 -20.45 -4.10
CA LEU A 43 2.87 -20.84 -4.58
C LEU A 43 3.89 -20.89 -3.44
N LEU A 44 3.91 -19.87 -2.56
CA LEU A 44 4.79 -19.84 -1.38
C LEU A 44 4.55 -21.03 -0.44
N LEU A 45 3.29 -21.44 -0.26
CA LEU A 45 2.92 -22.64 0.51
C LEU A 45 3.49 -23.91 -0.12
N ASN A 46 3.27 -24.11 -1.41
CA ASN A 46 3.70 -25.31 -2.14
C ASN A 46 5.23 -25.43 -2.25
N TYR A 47 5.94 -24.31 -2.34
CA TYR A 47 7.41 -24.28 -2.25
C TYR A 47 7.95 -24.51 -0.82
N GLY A 48 7.07 -24.59 0.19
CA GLY A 48 7.46 -24.78 1.58
C GLY A 48 8.13 -23.57 2.21
N LEU A 49 7.96 -22.38 1.64
CA LEU A 49 8.59 -21.14 2.13
C LEU A 49 7.94 -20.65 3.43
N TYR A 50 6.65 -20.94 3.64
CA TYR A 50 5.94 -20.64 4.88
C TYR A 50 6.59 -21.26 6.13
N ARG A 51 7.33 -22.37 5.97
CA ARG A 51 8.08 -23.02 7.07
C ARG A 51 9.33 -22.24 7.48
N LYS A 52 9.71 -21.19 6.73
CA LYS A 52 10.94 -20.42 6.89
C LYS A 52 10.68 -18.96 7.26
N MET A 53 9.43 -18.59 7.52
CA MET A 53 8.99 -17.25 7.89
C MET A 53 7.82 -17.32 8.86
N GLU A 54 7.61 -16.29 9.66
CA GLU A 54 6.42 -16.19 10.52
C GLU A 54 5.26 -15.63 9.70
N VAL A 55 4.18 -16.40 9.55
CA VAL A 55 3.00 -15.99 8.79
C VAL A 55 1.95 -15.42 9.73
N TYR A 56 1.51 -14.19 9.46
CA TYR A 56 0.53 -13.46 10.25
C TYR A 56 -0.69 -13.11 9.41
N ARG A 57 -1.87 -13.16 10.03
CA ARG A 57 -3.07 -12.53 9.50
C ARG A 57 -3.07 -11.05 9.92
N PRO A 58 -3.16 -10.08 8.99
CA PRO A 58 -3.22 -8.67 9.36
C PRO A 58 -4.52 -8.34 10.09
N HIS A 59 -4.49 -7.37 11.01
CA HIS A 59 -5.72 -6.76 11.49
C HIS A 59 -6.31 -5.88 10.39
N LYS A 60 -7.62 -5.60 10.47
CA LYS A 60 -8.24 -4.57 9.63
C LYS A 60 -7.83 -3.20 10.18
N ALA A 61 -7.09 -2.42 9.40
CA ALA A 61 -6.72 -1.06 9.80
C ALA A 61 -7.97 -0.22 10.11
N THR A 62 -7.93 0.50 11.22
CA THR A 62 -9.01 1.37 11.68
C THR A 62 -9.04 2.68 10.89
N ALA A 63 -10.17 3.39 10.93
CA ALA A 63 -10.25 4.74 10.36
C ALA A 63 -9.22 5.66 11.01
N ASP A 64 -9.05 5.59 12.33
CA ASP A 64 -8.07 6.37 13.10
C ASP A 64 -6.62 6.09 12.66
N GLU A 65 -6.30 4.86 12.25
CA GLU A 65 -5.00 4.55 11.67
C GLU A 65 -4.84 5.17 10.28
N MET A 66 -5.86 5.12 9.44
CA MET A 66 -5.82 5.66 8.08
C MET A 66 -5.76 7.20 8.05
N THR A 67 -6.45 7.88 8.99
CA THR A 67 -6.49 9.34 9.08
C THR A 67 -5.21 9.96 9.66
N LYS A 68 -4.22 9.15 10.06
CA LYS A 68 -2.86 9.64 10.31
C LYS A 68 -2.23 10.32 9.09
N TYR A 69 -2.67 9.96 7.89
CA TYR A 69 -2.29 10.62 6.64
C TYR A 69 -3.50 11.19 5.91
N HIS A 70 -4.50 10.36 5.64
CA HIS A 70 -5.64 10.73 4.82
C HIS A 70 -6.58 11.71 5.51
N SER A 71 -7.35 12.50 4.75
CA SER A 71 -8.36 13.37 5.37
C SER A 71 -9.53 12.57 5.95
N ASP A 72 -10.08 13.07 7.07
CA ASP A 72 -11.18 12.41 7.77
C ASP A 72 -12.41 12.24 6.88
N ASP A 73 -12.72 13.23 6.05
CA ASP A 73 -13.86 13.21 5.13
C ASP A 73 -13.68 12.18 4.01
N TYR A 74 -12.46 11.98 3.53
CA TYR A 74 -12.14 10.97 2.52
C TYR A 74 -12.26 9.55 3.07
N ILE A 75 -11.69 9.28 4.26
CA ILE A 75 -11.83 7.96 4.90
C ILE A 75 -13.29 7.69 5.29
N LYS A 76 -14.03 8.70 5.75
CA LYS A 76 -15.47 8.58 6.01
C LYS A 76 -16.24 8.26 4.73
N PHE A 77 -15.89 8.88 3.60
CA PHE A 77 -16.46 8.54 2.30
C PHE A 77 -16.19 7.09 1.91
N LEU A 78 -14.92 6.65 1.92
CA LEU A 78 -14.55 5.27 1.56
C LEU A 78 -15.26 4.23 2.45
N ARG A 79 -15.47 4.54 3.73
CA ARG A 79 -16.21 3.69 4.66
C ARG A 79 -17.72 3.63 4.36
N SER A 80 -18.27 4.66 3.72
CA SER A 80 -19.72 4.82 3.50
C SER A 80 -20.16 4.38 2.11
N ILE A 81 -19.31 4.59 1.10
CA ILE A 81 -19.61 4.30 -0.31
C ILE A 81 -19.74 2.80 -0.55
N ARG A 82 -20.78 2.43 -1.30
CA ARG A 82 -21.09 1.06 -1.69
C ARG A 82 -21.78 1.08 -3.07
N PRO A 83 -21.82 -0.04 -3.80
CA PRO A 83 -22.49 -0.08 -5.10
C PRO A 83 -23.97 0.35 -5.04
N ASP A 84 -24.68 0.03 -3.95
CA ASP A 84 -26.11 0.32 -3.77
C ASP A 84 -26.43 1.81 -3.55
N ASN A 85 -25.47 2.63 -3.12
CA ASN A 85 -25.68 4.05 -2.80
C ASN A 85 -24.91 5.03 -3.69
N MET A 86 -24.26 4.57 -4.77
CA MET A 86 -23.42 5.42 -5.64
C MET A 86 -24.12 6.69 -6.13
N SER A 87 -25.42 6.62 -6.46
CA SER A 87 -26.19 7.78 -6.92
C SER A 87 -26.27 8.90 -5.89
N GLU A 88 -26.31 8.56 -4.59
CA GLU A 88 -26.35 9.52 -3.48
C GLU A 88 -24.99 10.21 -3.26
N PHE A 89 -23.91 9.58 -3.72
CA PHE A 89 -22.53 10.02 -3.51
C PHE A 89 -21.86 10.63 -4.75
N SER A 90 -22.58 10.83 -5.86
CA SER A 90 -22.05 11.34 -7.14
C SER A 90 -21.07 12.52 -7.02
N LYS A 91 -21.41 13.54 -6.23
CA LYS A 91 -20.52 14.71 -5.99
C LYS A 91 -19.24 14.34 -5.24
N GLN A 92 -19.33 13.45 -4.25
CA GLN A 92 -18.16 13.00 -3.48
C GLN A 92 -17.29 12.06 -4.31
N MET A 93 -17.89 11.19 -5.12
CA MET A 93 -17.20 10.34 -6.08
C MET A 93 -16.32 11.14 -7.04
N GLN A 94 -16.86 12.22 -7.62
CA GLN A 94 -16.06 13.13 -8.45
C GLN A 94 -14.95 13.82 -7.66
N ARG A 95 -15.26 14.33 -6.45
CA ARG A 95 -14.29 15.03 -5.60
C ARG A 95 -13.12 14.13 -5.16
N PHE A 96 -13.39 12.87 -4.88
CA PHE A 96 -12.44 11.92 -4.34
C PHE A 96 -11.85 10.98 -5.40
N ASN A 97 -12.15 11.24 -6.69
CA ASN A 97 -11.69 10.49 -7.84
C ASN A 97 -11.99 8.97 -7.76
N VAL A 98 -13.23 8.64 -7.36
CA VAL A 98 -13.72 7.25 -7.26
C VAL A 98 -14.90 7.06 -8.22
N GLY A 99 -14.80 6.07 -9.11
CA GLY A 99 -15.85 5.74 -10.07
C GLY A 99 -15.32 5.03 -11.31
N GLU A 100 -14.45 5.70 -12.06
CA GLU A 100 -13.89 5.18 -13.33
C GLU A 100 -12.72 4.23 -13.07
N ASP A 101 -11.48 4.72 -13.15
CA ASP A 101 -10.27 3.92 -12.92
C ASP A 101 -10.21 3.37 -11.49
N CYS A 102 -10.79 4.08 -10.52
CA CYS A 102 -10.90 3.61 -9.14
C CYS A 102 -12.36 3.26 -8.84
N PRO A 103 -12.87 2.08 -9.26
CA PRO A 103 -14.29 1.76 -9.18
C PRO A 103 -14.78 1.59 -7.74
N VAL A 104 -16.10 1.71 -7.56
CA VAL A 104 -16.78 1.26 -6.34
C VAL A 104 -17.09 -0.23 -6.50
N PHE A 105 -16.75 -1.04 -5.51
CA PHE A 105 -17.05 -2.47 -5.50
C PHE A 105 -17.38 -2.98 -4.08
N ASP A 106 -18.03 -4.14 -4.00
CA ASP A 106 -18.39 -4.76 -2.73
C ASP A 106 -17.14 -5.10 -1.91
N GLY A 107 -17.09 -4.59 -0.68
CA GLY A 107 -15.95 -4.77 0.22
C GLY A 107 -14.75 -3.87 -0.07
N LEU A 108 -14.92 -2.77 -0.83
CA LEU A 108 -13.86 -1.80 -1.12
C LEU A 108 -13.12 -1.34 0.15
N PHE A 109 -13.87 -0.97 1.20
CA PHE A 109 -13.24 -0.48 2.42
C PHE A 109 -12.46 -1.60 3.12
N GLU A 110 -13.02 -2.81 3.23
CA GLU A 110 -12.33 -3.96 3.82
C GLU A 110 -11.06 -4.35 3.06
N PHE A 111 -11.06 -4.25 1.73
CA PHE A 111 -9.85 -4.40 0.92
C PHE A 111 -8.76 -3.40 1.34
N CYS A 112 -9.13 -2.12 1.49
CA CYS A 112 -8.21 -1.08 1.97
C CYS A 112 -7.71 -1.38 3.39
N GLN A 113 -8.59 -1.85 4.27
CA GLN A 113 -8.25 -2.17 5.66
C GLN A 113 -7.22 -3.30 5.77
N LEU A 114 -7.35 -4.36 4.95
CA LEU A 114 -6.43 -5.49 4.95
C LEU A 114 -5.07 -5.11 4.35
N SER A 115 -5.08 -4.36 3.25
CA SER A 115 -3.86 -3.84 2.62
C SER A 115 -3.07 -2.95 3.59
N ALA A 116 -3.72 -1.92 4.14
CA ALA A 116 -3.11 -1.00 5.11
C ALA A 116 -2.70 -1.68 6.42
N GLY A 117 -3.52 -2.60 6.93
CA GLY A 117 -3.26 -3.32 8.17
C GLY A 117 -2.01 -4.19 8.10
N GLY A 118 -1.76 -4.84 6.96
CA GLY A 118 -0.52 -5.61 6.75
C GLY A 118 0.74 -4.74 6.79
N SER A 119 0.71 -3.58 6.13
CA SER A 119 1.86 -2.66 6.09
C SER A 119 2.10 -1.99 7.45
N ALA A 120 1.04 -1.59 8.15
CA ALA A 120 1.12 -1.04 9.51
C ALA A 120 1.60 -2.08 10.54
N ALA A 121 1.11 -3.31 10.49
CA ALA A 121 1.58 -4.37 11.38
C ALA A 121 3.05 -4.73 11.10
N GLY A 122 3.44 -4.75 9.82
CA GLY A 122 4.82 -4.92 9.38
C GLY A 122 5.77 -3.86 9.95
N SER A 123 5.42 -2.58 9.83
CA SER A 123 6.22 -1.48 10.37
C SER A 123 6.30 -1.51 11.90
N VAL A 124 5.21 -1.84 12.60
CA VAL A 124 5.24 -2.04 14.07
C VAL A 124 6.20 -3.17 14.47
N LYS A 125 6.21 -4.31 13.76
CA LYS A 125 7.14 -5.41 14.03
C LYS A 125 8.60 -5.00 13.82
N LEU A 126 8.89 -4.20 12.79
CA LEU A 126 10.22 -3.67 12.51
C LEU A 126 10.66 -2.70 13.62
N ASN A 127 9.81 -1.74 13.99
CA ASN A 127 10.09 -0.78 15.08
C ASN A 127 10.37 -1.47 16.42
N ARG A 128 9.65 -2.56 16.72
CA ARG A 128 9.85 -3.37 17.92
C ARG A 128 11.06 -4.30 17.84
N GLN A 129 11.82 -4.27 16.75
CA GLN A 129 12.98 -5.14 16.50
C GLN A 129 12.64 -6.63 16.62
N GLN A 130 11.41 -7.01 16.27
CA GLN A 130 10.92 -8.39 16.35
C GLN A 130 11.09 -9.18 15.05
N THR A 131 11.49 -8.49 13.97
CA THR A 131 11.79 -9.04 12.65
C THR A 131 12.82 -8.16 11.94
N ASP A 132 13.58 -8.74 11.02
CA ASP A 132 14.49 -7.98 10.15
C ASP A 132 13.79 -7.56 8.84
N ILE A 133 12.84 -8.37 8.38
CA ILE A 133 12.08 -8.16 7.14
C ILE A 133 10.59 -8.40 7.43
N ALA A 134 9.73 -7.52 6.94
CA ALA A 134 8.29 -7.68 6.93
C ALA A 134 7.79 -7.62 5.48
N VAL A 135 6.95 -8.58 5.09
CA VAL A 135 6.45 -8.71 3.71
C VAL A 135 4.92 -8.65 3.73
N ASN A 136 4.35 -7.70 2.98
CA ASN A 136 2.91 -7.61 2.73
C ASN A 136 2.68 -7.43 1.22
N TRP A 137 2.34 -8.52 0.51
CA TRP A 137 2.09 -8.45 -0.94
C TRP A 137 0.74 -7.83 -1.31
N ALA A 138 -0.13 -7.58 -0.32
CA ALA A 138 -1.39 -6.86 -0.53
C ALA A 138 -1.24 -5.34 -0.48
N GLY A 139 -0.11 -4.85 0.04
CA GLY A 139 0.23 -3.43 0.11
C GLY A 139 0.90 -2.92 -1.16
N GLY A 140 1.53 -1.75 -1.05
CA GLY A 140 2.25 -1.12 -2.15
C GLY A 140 1.38 -0.20 -3.01
N LEU A 141 0.27 0.32 -2.47
CA LEU A 141 -0.68 1.15 -3.22
C LEU A 141 -0.22 2.62 -3.26
N HIS A 142 0.85 2.86 -4.04
CA HIS A 142 1.64 4.09 -4.00
C HIS A 142 0.99 5.34 -4.63
N HIS A 143 -0.08 5.20 -5.42
CA HIS A 143 -0.72 6.34 -6.10
C HIS A 143 -1.76 7.08 -5.25
N ALA A 144 -2.24 6.45 -4.17
CA ALA A 144 -3.26 7.05 -3.32
C ALA A 144 -2.76 8.36 -2.70
N LYS A 145 -3.56 9.41 -2.81
CA LYS A 145 -3.25 10.76 -2.31
C LYS A 145 -3.89 10.99 -0.95
N LYS A 146 -3.64 12.16 -0.36
CA LYS A 146 -4.21 12.51 0.95
C LYS A 146 -5.75 12.50 0.97
N SER A 147 -6.37 12.99 -0.10
CA SER A 147 -7.83 13.18 -0.17
C SER A 147 -8.43 12.69 -1.49
N GLU A 148 -7.78 11.79 -2.22
CA GLU A 148 -8.35 11.22 -3.44
C GLU A 148 -7.73 9.85 -3.77
N ALA A 149 -8.49 9.01 -4.45
CA ALA A 149 -8.00 7.79 -5.05
C ALA A 149 -7.28 8.10 -6.37
N SER A 150 -6.34 7.26 -6.77
CA SER A 150 -5.65 7.40 -8.06
C SER A 150 -5.00 6.09 -8.45
N GLY A 151 -4.96 5.74 -9.74
CA GLY A 151 -4.25 4.57 -10.25
C GLY A 151 -4.56 3.27 -9.50
N PHE A 152 -5.84 2.97 -9.28
CA PHE A 152 -6.35 1.79 -8.53
C PHE A 152 -6.10 1.81 -7.01
N CYS A 153 -5.50 2.88 -6.48
CA CYS A 153 -5.09 3.03 -5.10
C CYS A 153 -6.03 3.98 -4.35
N TYR A 154 -6.60 3.51 -3.24
CA TYR A 154 -7.54 4.30 -2.42
C TYR A 154 -6.91 4.77 -1.11
N VAL A 155 -6.20 3.88 -0.40
CA VAL A 155 -5.47 4.18 0.84
C VAL A 155 -3.99 3.92 0.61
N ASN A 156 -3.14 4.88 0.96
CA ASN A 156 -1.70 4.78 0.79
C ASN A 156 -1.08 4.06 2.01
N ASP A 157 -1.08 2.73 1.97
CA ASP A 157 -0.54 1.89 3.03
C ASP A 157 0.95 2.14 3.30
N ILE A 158 1.68 2.57 2.27
CA ILE A 158 3.11 2.86 2.33
C ILE A 158 3.36 4.10 3.18
N VAL A 159 2.63 5.20 2.93
CA VAL A 159 2.75 6.43 3.72
C VAL A 159 2.45 6.16 5.19
N LEU A 160 1.38 5.40 5.48
CA LEU A 160 1.03 5.00 6.84
C LEU A 160 2.13 4.16 7.50
N ALA A 161 2.72 3.21 6.77
CA ALA A 161 3.82 2.40 7.26
C ALA A 161 5.09 3.24 7.54
N ILE A 162 5.43 4.19 6.66
CA ILE A 162 6.57 5.10 6.84
C ILE A 162 6.34 6.01 8.04
N LEU A 163 5.14 6.57 8.23
CA LEU A 163 4.80 7.37 9.41
C LEU A 163 4.98 6.57 10.70
N GLU A 164 4.64 5.28 10.70
CA GLU A 164 4.91 4.39 11.83
C GLU A 164 6.41 4.20 12.04
N LEU A 165 7.19 3.92 10.99
CA LEU A 165 8.66 3.79 11.07
C LEU A 165 9.34 5.06 11.60
N LEU A 166 8.87 6.24 11.20
CA LEU A 166 9.41 7.54 11.64
C LEU A 166 9.26 7.79 13.14
N LYS A 167 8.50 6.98 13.88
CA LYS A 167 8.47 7.06 15.35
C LYS A 167 9.78 6.59 16.00
N TYR A 168 10.54 5.72 15.33
CA TYR A 168 11.77 5.12 15.87
C TYR A 168 12.99 5.36 14.99
N HIS A 169 12.79 5.68 13.71
CA HIS A 169 13.85 5.90 12.75
C HIS A 169 13.95 7.38 12.38
N GLN A 170 15.12 7.99 12.58
CA GLN A 170 15.35 9.39 12.20
C GLN A 170 15.19 9.60 10.68
N ARG A 171 15.66 8.63 9.89
CA ARG A 171 15.62 8.62 8.42
C ARG A 171 15.05 7.31 7.91
N VAL A 172 14.16 7.37 6.93
CA VAL A 172 13.58 6.22 6.22
C VAL A 172 13.87 6.36 4.73
N LEU A 173 14.34 5.29 4.10
CA LEU A 173 14.52 5.23 2.65
C LEU A 173 13.35 4.45 2.04
N TYR A 174 12.70 5.07 1.05
CA TYR A 174 11.70 4.45 0.21
C TYR A 174 12.29 4.22 -1.18
N ILE A 175 12.25 2.96 -1.64
CA ILE A 175 12.67 2.56 -2.98
C ILE A 175 11.47 1.99 -3.71
N ASP A 176 11.17 2.54 -4.88
CA ASP A 176 10.07 2.15 -5.72
C ASP A 176 10.59 1.61 -7.06
N ILE A 177 10.14 0.39 -7.38
CA ILE A 177 10.50 -0.34 -8.61
C ILE A 177 9.27 -0.64 -9.46
N ASP A 178 8.11 -0.09 -9.12
CA ASP A 178 6.94 -0.15 -9.99
C ASP A 178 7.25 0.59 -11.31
N ILE A 179 6.60 0.16 -12.39
CA ILE A 179 6.78 0.80 -13.70
C ILE A 179 6.23 2.23 -13.72
N HIS A 180 5.27 2.55 -12.86
CA HIS A 180 4.73 3.88 -12.67
C HIS A 180 5.50 4.62 -11.57
N HIS A 181 5.57 5.95 -11.70
CA HIS A 181 6.17 6.77 -10.66
C HIS A 181 5.36 6.68 -9.35
N GLY A 182 6.05 6.47 -8.22
CA GLY A 182 5.48 6.43 -6.86
C GLY A 182 5.06 7.79 -6.31
N ASP A 183 4.22 8.48 -7.05
CA ASP A 183 3.87 9.89 -6.89
C ASP A 183 3.12 10.20 -5.57
N GLY A 184 2.25 9.32 -5.07
CA GLY A 184 1.57 9.54 -3.79
C GLY A 184 2.53 9.51 -2.61
N VAL A 185 3.53 8.61 -2.63
CA VAL A 185 4.57 8.54 -1.58
C VAL A 185 5.54 9.71 -1.69
N GLU A 186 5.94 10.08 -2.91
CA GLU A 186 6.78 11.26 -3.16
C GLU A 186 6.11 12.53 -2.64
N GLU A 187 4.86 12.78 -3.01
CA GLU A 187 4.08 13.96 -2.60
C GLU A 187 3.92 14.03 -1.08
N ALA A 188 3.58 12.91 -0.43
CA ALA A 188 3.38 12.86 1.02
C ALA A 188 4.61 13.28 1.83
N PHE A 189 5.81 13.07 1.28
CA PHE A 189 7.07 13.36 1.94
C PHE A 189 7.90 14.42 1.22
N TYR A 190 7.33 15.16 0.27
CA TYR A 190 8.09 16.04 -0.62
C TYR A 190 8.92 17.08 0.14
N THR A 191 8.36 17.62 1.23
CA THR A 191 8.93 18.72 2.02
C THR A 191 9.68 18.29 3.28
N THR A 192 10.06 17.00 3.41
CA THR A 192 10.87 16.51 4.53
C THR A 192 12.15 15.82 4.07
N ASP A 193 13.21 15.99 4.85
CA ASP A 193 14.51 15.32 4.74
C ASP A 193 14.56 13.97 5.49
N ARG A 194 13.55 13.68 6.32
CA ARG A 194 13.47 12.43 7.09
C ARG A 194 13.10 11.22 6.24
N VAL A 195 12.56 11.43 5.04
CA VAL A 195 12.21 10.35 4.11
C VAL A 195 12.81 10.66 2.75
N MET A 196 13.65 9.76 2.23
CA MET A 196 14.12 9.85 0.85
C MET A 196 13.28 8.91 -0.02
N THR A 197 12.71 9.43 -1.10
CA THR A 197 11.92 8.66 -2.08
C THR A 197 12.75 8.51 -3.35
N VAL A 198 12.97 7.26 -3.77
CA VAL A 198 13.73 6.93 -4.99
C VAL A 198 12.87 6.02 -5.84
N SER A 199 12.45 6.48 -7.01
CA SER A 199 11.59 5.72 -7.92
C SER A 199 12.27 5.53 -9.28
N PHE A 200 12.20 4.32 -9.81
CA PHE A 200 12.66 3.98 -11.16
C PHE A 200 11.44 3.59 -11.99
N HIS A 201 11.06 4.43 -12.95
CA HIS A 201 9.79 4.28 -13.66
C HIS A 201 9.91 4.66 -15.14
N LYS A 202 8.90 4.27 -15.92
CA LYS A 202 8.73 4.76 -17.29
C LYS A 202 8.26 6.22 -17.26
N TYR A 203 8.91 7.07 -18.05
CA TYR A 203 8.56 8.48 -18.19
C TYR A 203 8.28 8.84 -19.67
N GLY A 204 7.41 9.84 -19.91
CA GLY A 204 6.96 10.28 -21.23
C GLY A 204 5.69 9.56 -21.72
N GLU A 205 4.60 10.32 -21.88
CA GLU A 205 3.25 9.84 -22.24
C GLU A 205 2.83 8.57 -21.47
N TYR A 206 3.03 8.59 -20.15
CA TYR A 206 2.76 7.47 -19.27
C TYR A 206 2.22 7.96 -17.94
N PHE A 207 1.30 7.19 -17.34
CA PHE A 207 0.79 7.47 -16.01
C PHE A 207 1.91 7.38 -14.96
N PRO A 208 1.96 8.24 -13.92
CA PRO A 208 1.06 9.35 -13.60
C PRO A 208 1.45 10.71 -14.23
N GLY A 209 2.45 10.75 -15.11
CA GLY A 209 2.93 12.00 -15.74
C GLY A 209 3.85 12.87 -14.87
N THR A 210 4.25 12.37 -13.70
CA THR A 210 5.21 13.03 -12.78
C THR A 210 6.52 12.21 -12.69
N GLY A 211 7.48 12.66 -11.88
CA GLY A 211 8.77 11.95 -11.69
C GLY A 211 9.86 12.30 -12.72
N ASP A 212 9.77 13.46 -13.37
CA ASP A 212 10.82 13.96 -14.27
C ASP A 212 12.19 14.04 -13.55
N LEU A 213 13.29 13.88 -14.28
CA LEU A 213 14.66 14.01 -13.76
C LEU A 213 14.90 15.32 -12.98
N ARG A 214 14.19 16.39 -13.32
CA ARG A 214 14.29 17.71 -12.68
C ARG A 214 13.52 17.82 -11.36
N VAL A 215 12.66 16.86 -11.04
CA VAL A 215 11.97 16.81 -9.75
C VAL A 215 12.97 16.36 -8.70
N THR A 216 13.60 17.34 -8.05
CA THR A 216 14.50 17.13 -6.93
C THR A 216 13.95 17.83 -5.70
N LYS A 217 14.01 17.17 -4.54
CA LYS A 217 13.73 17.83 -3.26
C LYS A 217 14.70 19.00 -3.08
N SER A 218 14.17 20.22 -2.97
CA SER A 218 14.94 21.34 -2.42
C SER A 218 15.03 21.15 -0.91
N VAL A 219 16.23 20.85 -0.43
CA VAL A 219 16.56 20.74 0.99
C VAL A 219 17.28 22.01 1.43
#